data_AF-A0A4R5MQD2-F1
#
_entry.id   AF-A0A4R5MQD2-F1
#
_cell.length_a   1.000
_cell.length_b   1.000
_cell.length_c   1.000
_cell.angle_alpha   90.00
_cell.angle_beta   90.00
_cell.angle_gamma   90.00
#
_symmetry.space_group_name_H-M   'P 1'
#
loop_
_entity.id
_entity.type
_entity.pdbx_description
1 polymer ?
#
loop_
_entity_poly.entity_id
_entity_poly.type
_entity_poly.pdbx_seq_one_letter_code
_entity_poly.pdbx_strand_id
1 'polypeptide(L)'
;MFVGILIGLVSLLTVIFPDKQLFIPNFWLMFGFLAGITYIAYILVDIGVKKDPEIGVMAIMASIAIKMIFCMAFVLIYSIKVKGIGLIFILNFFSTYLLFSAFEIYCLLRNLRHQNLK
;
A
#
# COMPACT_ATOMS: atom_id res chain seq x y z
N MET A 1 0.02 -13.10 0.52
CA MET A 1 -0.99 -13.56 -0.46
C MET A 1 -1.42 -12.46 -1.42
N PHE A 2 -1.92 -11.31 -0.96
CA PHE A 2 -2.43 -10.24 -1.84
C PHE A 2 -1.40 -9.58 -2.77
N VAL A 3 -0.14 -9.45 -2.34
CA VAL A 3 0.94 -8.91 -3.18
C VAL A 3 1.13 -9.72 -4.47
N GLY A 4 1.12 -11.05 -4.36
CA GLY A 4 1.27 -11.93 -5.53
C GLY A 4 0.11 -11.82 -6.53
N ILE A 5 -1.11 -11.66 -6.02
CA ILE A 5 -2.31 -11.42 -6.85
C ILE A 5 -2.17 -10.08 -7.59
N LEU A 6 -1.75 -9.02 -6.90
CA LEU A 6 -1.54 -7.71 -7.51
C LEU A 6 -0.43 -7.73 -8.56
N ILE A 7 0.68 -8.41 -8.29
CA ILE A 7 1.76 -8.62 -9.27
C ILE A 7 1.21 -9.32 -10.52
N GLY A 8 0.48 -10.43 -10.35
CA GLY A 8 -0.12 -11.16 -11.46
C GLY A 8 -1.10 -10.31 -12.28
N LEU A 9 -1.91 -9.48 -11.61
CA LEU A 9 -2.88 -8.58 -12.26
C LEU A 9 -2.17 -7.47 -13.06
N VAL A 10 -1.11 -6.87 -12.50
CA VAL A 10 -0.27 -5.89 -13.20
C VAL A 10 0.40 -6.53 -14.43
N SER A 11 1.00 -7.71 -14.28
CA SER A 11 1.63 -8.44 -15.39
C SER A 11 0.63 -8.81 -16.48
N LEU A 12 -0.59 -9.21 -16.12
CA LEU A 12 -1.65 -9.50 -17.09
C LEU A 12 -2.09 -8.25 -17.86
N LEU A 13 -2.26 -7.12 -17.17
CA LEU A 13 -2.61 -5.84 -17.80
C LEU A 13 -1.57 -5.38 -18.81
N THR A 14 -0.27 -5.57 -18.51
CA THR A 14 0.80 -5.24 -19.47
C THR A 14 0.78 -6.10 -20.73
N VAL A 15 0.29 -7.34 -20.65
CA VAL A 15 0.18 -8.24 -21.81
C VAL A 15 -1.05 -7.93 -22.66
N ILE A 16 -2.18 -7.55 -22.04
CA ILE A 16 -3.43 -7.25 -22.74
C ILE A 16 -3.37 -5.88 -23.45
N PHE A 17 -2.64 -4.91 -22.89
CA PHE A 17 -2.55 -3.55 -23.43
C PHE A 17 -1.10 -3.10 -23.69
N PRO A 18 -0.36 -3.77 -24.60
CA PRO A 18 1.06 -3.47 -24.85
C PRO A 18 1.29 -2.08 -25.43
N ASP A 19 0.33 -1.55 -26.22
CA ASP A 19 0.45 -0.26 -26.92
C ASP A 19 0.03 0.95 -26.09
N LYS A 20 -0.41 0.75 -24.84
CA LYS A 20 -0.85 1.83 -23.94
C LYS A 20 0.15 2.01 -22.81
N GLN A 21 0.58 3.25 -22.59
CA GLN A 21 1.40 3.62 -21.43
C GLN A 21 0.53 3.65 -20.15
N LEU A 22 0.18 2.47 -19.65
CA LEU A 22 -0.64 2.30 -18.45
C LEU A 22 0.15 2.57 -17.16
N PHE A 23 1.44 2.24 -17.16
CA PHE A 23 2.31 2.31 -15.99
C PHE A 23 3.43 3.33 -16.17
N ILE A 24 3.87 3.92 -15.06
CA ILE A 24 5.07 4.77 -15.05
C ILE A 24 6.34 3.93 -15.28
N PRO A 25 7.42 4.49 -15.85
CA PRO A 25 8.66 3.74 -16.09
C PRO A 25 9.22 3.04 -14.86
N ASN A 26 9.09 3.67 -13.68
CA ASN A 26 9.57 3.16 -12.40
C ASN A 26 8.44 2.56 -11.54
N PHE A 27 7.43 1.94 -12.17
CA PHE A 27 6.25 1.44 -11.47
C PHE A 27 6.62 0.43 -10.38
N TRP A 28 7.52 -0.51 -10.69
CA TRP A 28 7.96 -1.54 -9.74
C TRP A 28 8.65 -0.96 -8.50
N LEU A 29 9.35 0.17 -8.62
CA LEU A 29 9.95 0.85 -7.48
C LEU A 29 8.86 1.44 -6.58
N MET A 30 7.86 2.11 -7.16
CA MET A 30 6.71 2.65 -6.42
C MET A 30 5.89 1.51 -5.78
N PHE A 31 5.63 0.44 -6.51
CA PHE A 31 4.90 -0.72 -6.02
C PHE A 31 5.65 -1.40 -4.87
N GLY A 32 6.96 -1.61 -5.01
CA GLY A 32 7.81 -2.18 -3.97
C GLY A 32 7.86 -1.30 -2.72
N PHE A 33 7.93 0.02 -2.88
CA PHE A 33 7.83 0.96 -1.77
C PHE A 33 6.50 0.84 -1.01
N LEU A 34 5.37 0.87 -1.73
CA LEU A 34 4.04 0.73 -1.14
C LEU A 34 3.83 -0.63 -0.47
N ALA A 35 4.31 -1.71 -1.09
CA ALA A 35 4.27 -3.05 -0.52
C ALA A 35 5.11 -3.14 0.75
N GLY A 36 6.34 -2.61 0.71
CA GLY A 36 7.26 -2.61 1.85
C GLY A 36 6.72 -1.83 3.04
N ILE A 37 6.21 -0.62 2.83
CA ILE A 37 5.65 0.17 3.93
C ILE A 37 4.38 -0.45 4.51
N THR A 38 3.52 -1.03 3.67
CA THR A 38 2.32 -1.73 4.13
C THR A 38 2.68 -2.98 4.93
N TYR A 39 3.75 -3.67 4.55
CA TYR A 39 4.27 -4.82 5.31
C TYR A 39 4.82 -4.40 6.68
N ILE A 40 5.57 -3.31 6.75
CA ILE A 40 6.08 -2.75 8.02
C ILE A 40 4.90 -2.36 8.93
N ALA A 41 3.89 -1.67 8.38
CA ALA A 41 2.67 -1.32 9.10
C ALA A 41 1.96 -2.56 9.67
N TYR A 42 1.84 -3.63 8.88
CA TYR A 42 1.25 -4.89 9.35
C TYR A 42 2.03 -5.50 10.52
N ILE A 43 3.36 -5.53 10.47
CA ILE A 43 4.20 -6.03 11.58
C ILE A 43 4.01 -5.18 12.83
N LEU A 44 4.02 -3.86 12.71
CA LEU A 44 3.83 -2.95 13.85
C LEU A 44 2.49 -3.20 14.55
N VAL A 45 1.43 -3.41 13.77
CA VAL A 45 0.12 -3.74 14.31
C VAL A 45 0.09 -5.13 14.95
N ASP A 46 0.66 -6.14 14.30
CA ASP A 46 0.70 -7.51 14.85
C ASP A 46 1.42 -7.55 16.21
N ILE A 47 2.47 -6.74 16.39
CA ILE A 47 3.15 -6.57 17.68
C ILE A 47 2.24 -5.86 18.70
N GLY A 48 1.57 -4.77 18.31
CA GLY A 48 0.67 -4.02 19.19
C GLY A 48 -0.51 -4.86 19.69
N VAL A 49 -1.15 -5.58 18.78
CA VAL A 49 -2.32 -6.44 19.02
C VAL A 49 -1.99 -7.64 19.93
N LYS A 50 -0.76 -8.13 19.92
CA LYS A 50 -0.32 -9.22 20.83
C LYS A 50 -0.15 -8.76 22.28
N LYS A 51 0.07 -7.46 22.53
CA LYS A 51 0.22 -6.93 23.89
C LYS A 51 -1.14 -6.65 24.52
N ASP A 52 -1.98 -5.91 23.83
CA ASP A 52 -3.30 -5.52 24.30
C ASP A 52 -4.20 -5.09 23.11
N PRO A 53 -5.50 -5.45 23.09
CA PRO A 53 -6.43 -5.04 22.04
C PRO A 53 -6.54 -3.52 21.84
N GLU A 54 -6.51 -2.73 22.92
CA GLU A 54 -6.61 -1.26 22.86
C GLU A 54 -5.34 -0.64 22.27
N ILE A 55 -4.18 -1.18 22.65
CA ILE A 55 -2.88 -0.81 22.07
C ILE A 55 -2.84 -1.19 20.58
N GLY A 56 -3.49 -2.29 20.21
CA GLY A 56 -3.66 -2.70 18.81
C GLY A 56 -4.35 -1.65 17.95
N VAL A 57 -5.45 -1.04 18.43
CA VAL A 57 -6.16 0.02 17.70
C VAL A 57 -5.28 1.28 17.56
N MET A 58 -4.57 1.66 18.62
CA MET A 58 -3.60 2.78 18.54
C MET A 58 -2.46 2.48 17.55
N ALA A 59 -1.93 1.26 17.54
CA ALA A 59 -0.90 0.83 16.60
C ALA A 59 -1.38 0.89 15.15
N ILE A 60 -2.66 0.58 14.88
CA ILE A 60 -3.27 0.71 13.55
C ILE A 60 -3.31 2.17 13.12
N MET A 61 -3.84 3.06 13.96
CA MET A 61 -3.91 4.48 13.63
C MET A 61 -2.52 5.09 13.40
N ALA A 62 -1.55 4.74 14.25
CA ALA A 62 -0.17 5.18 14.12
C ALA A 62 0.46 4.66 12.81
N SER A 63 0.24 3.39 12.48
CA SER A 63 0.79 2.78 11.26
C SER A 63 0.23 3.44 9.99
N ILE A 64 -1.08 3.73 9.95
CA ILE A 64 -1.72 4.46 8.85
C ILE A 64 -1.15 5.87 8.73
N ALA A 65 -0.98 6.60 9.85
CA ALA A 65 -0.42 7.95 9.85
C ALA A 65 1.02 7.97 9.33
N ILE A 66 1.86 7.06 9.82
CA ILE A 66 3.25 6.90 9.38
C ILE A 66 3.28 6.58 7.87
N LYS A 67 2.47 5.62 7.42
CA LYS A 67 2.35 5.26 6.01
C LYS A 67 1.97 6.45 5.14
N MET A 68 1.02 7.27 5.58
CA MET A 68 0.62 8.49 4.84
C MET A 68 1.78 9.47 4.70
N ILE A 69 2.55 9.74 5.77
CA ILE A 69 3.68 10.67 5.73
C ILE A 69 4.74 10.20 4.73
N PHE A 70 5.11 8.94 4.79
CA PHE A 70 6.08 8.35 3.86
C PHE A 70 5.57 8.34 2.41
N CYS A 71 4.28 8.08 2.20
CA CYS A 71 3.63 8.15 0.90
C CYS A 71 3.67 9.58 0.33
N MET A 72 3.37 10.59 1.14
CA MET A 72 3.48 12.01 0.74
C MET A 72 4.93 12.39 0.40
N ALA A 73 5.89 11.97 1.22
CA ALA A 73 7.31 12.20 0.95
C ALA A 73 7.76 11.55 -0.37
N PHE A 74 7.34 10.31 -0.61
CA PHE A 74 7.62 9.60 -1.86
C PHE A 74 7.05 10.33 -3.08
N VAL A 75 5.77 10.74 -3.02
CA VAL A 75 5.11 11.50 -4.09
C VAL A 75 5.84 12.80 -4.39
N LEU A 76 6.24 13.54 -3.34
CA LEU A 76 6.99 14.78 -3.48
C LEU A 76 8.34 14.56 -4.19
N ILE A 77 9.14 13.60 -3.69
CA ILE A 77 10.46 13.27 -4.24
C ILE A 77 10.35 12.83 -5.70
N TYR A 78 9.36 11.98 -6.02
CA TYR A 78 9.16 11.47 -7.36
C TYR A 78 8.70 12.57 -8.33
N SER A 79 7.79 13.44 -7.89
CA SER A 79 7.28 14.57 -8.67
C SER A 79 8.38 15.55 -9.08
N ILE A 80 9.34 15.81 -8.18
CA ILE A 80 10.48 16.70 -8.47
C ILE A 80 11.45 16.06 -9.47
N LYS A 81 11.65 14.74 -9.40
CA LYS A 81 12.62 14.01 -10.25
C LYS A 81 12.11 13.69 -11.65
N VAL A 82 10.81 13.50 -11.84
CA VAL A 82 10.24 13.01 -13.10
C VAL A 82 9.32 14.06 -13.72
N LYS A 83 9.79 14.74 -14.77
CA LYS A 83 9.00 15.72 -15.52
C LYS A 83 8.07 15.02 -16.52
N GLY A 84 6.80 15.47 -16.62
CA GLY A 84 5.93 15.18 -17.77
C GLY A 84 4.96 14.00 -17.69
N ILE A 85 4.87 13.26 -16.57
CA ILE A 85 4.01 12.05 -16.45
C ILE A 85 2.93 12.21 -15.36
N GLY A 86 2.59 13.46 -14.99
CA GLY A 86 1.83 13.77 -13.78
C GLY A 86 0.54 12.97 -13.60
N LEU A 87 -0.31 12.89 -14.63
CA LEU A 87 -1.62 12.24 -14.53
C LEU A 87 -1.50 10.71 -14.43
N ILE A 88 -0.67 10.07 -15.26
CA ILE A 88 -0.41 8.63 -15.22
C ILE A 88 0.22 8.26 -13.86
N PHE A 89 1.16 9.06 -13.37
CA PHE A 89 1.76 8.86 -12.05
C PHE A 89 0.72 8.92 -10.93
N ILE A 90 -0.13 9.95 -10.92
CA ILE A 90 -1.19 10.12 -9.91
C ILE A 90 -2.11 8.90 -9.93
N LEU A 91 -2.58 8.46 -11.10
CA LEU A 91 -3.47 7.29 -11.21
C LEU A 91 -2.80 6.00 -10.73
N ASN A 92 -1.55 5.78 -11.12
CA ASN A 92 -0.77 4.61 -10.70
C ASN A 92 -0.54 4.61 -9.18
N PHE A 93 -0.17 5.75 -8.62
CA PHE A 93 0.08 5.89 -7.20
C PHE A 93 -1.21 5.71 -6.38
N PHE A 94 -2.28 6.43 -6.73
CA PHE A 94 -3.54 6.36 -6.01
C PHE A 94 -4.19 4.98 -6.08
N SER A 95 -4.26 4.37 -7.27
CA SER A 95 -4.85 3.03 -7.43
C SER A 95 -4.09 2.00 -6.59
N THR A 96 -2.76 2.00 -6.68
CA THR A 96 -1.91 1.07 -5.91
C THR A 96 -2.04 1.33 -4.41
N TYR A 97 -1.99 2.59 -3.98
CA TYR A 97 -2.16 2.99 -2.59
C TYR A 97 -3.50 2.56 -2.00
N LEU A 98 -4.60 2.77 -2.74
CA LEU A 98 -5.95 2.39 -2.32
C LEU A 98 -6.10 0.87 -2.22
N LEU A 99 -5.57 0.12 -3.19
CA LEU A 99 -5.59 -1.35 -3.14
C LEU A 99 -4.84 -1.86 -1.90
N PHE A 100 -3.62 -1.40 -1.66
CA PHE A 100 -2.86 -1.79 -0.48
C PHE A 100 -3.56 -1.40 0.82
N SER A 101 -4.11 -0.18 0.89
CA SER A 101 -4.81 0.30 2.10
C SER A 101 -6.13 -0.43 2.35
N ALA A 102 -6.89 -0.78 1.30
CA ALA A 102 -8.10 -1.57 1.44
C ALA A 102 -7.81 -2.99 1.95
N PHE A 103 -6.79 -3.66 1.40
CA PHE A 103 -6.37 -4.97 1.88
C PHE A 103 -5.83 -4.92 3.32
N GLU A 104 -5.04 -3.89 3.65
CA GLU A 104 -4.54 -3.64 5.00
C GLU A 104 -5.69 -3.49 5.99
N ILE A 105 -6.61 -2.54 5.78
CA ILE A 105 -7.76 -2.30 6.65
C ILE A 105 -8.61 -3.57 6.78
N TYR A 106 -8.86 -4.30 5.68
CA TYR A 106 -9.62 -5.54 5.73
C TYR A 106 -8.96 -6.60 6.62
N CYS A 107 -7.64 -6.81 6.49
CA CYS A 107 -6.90 -7.77 7.31
C CYS A 107 -6.91 -7.36 8.79
N LEU A 108 -6.69 -6.07 9.05
CA LEU A 108 -6.67 -5.51 10.39
C LEU A 108 -8.02 -5.64 11.10
N LEU A 109 -9.11 -5.25 10.42
CA LEU A 109 -10.48 -5.39 10.95
C LEU A 109 -10.85 -6.85 11.20
N ARG A 110 -10.44 -7.77 10.32
CA ARG A 110 -10.70 -9.21 10.51
C ARG A 110 -9.96 -9.76 11.73
N ASN A 111 -8.71 -9.35 11.94
CA ASN A 111 -7.93 -9.75 13.11
C ASN A 111 -8.52 -9.19 14.40
N LEU A 112 -8.91 -7.91 14.43
CA LEU A 112 -9.58 -7.30 15.58
C LEU A 112 -10.91 -7.98 15.90
N ARG A 113 -11.73 -8.30 14.89
CA ARG A 113 -13.00 -9.01 15.10
C ARG A 113 -12.79 -10.39 15.71
N HIS A 114 -11.75 -11.12 15.30
CA HIS A 114 -11.45 -12.43 15.87
C HIS A 114 -11.03 -12.33 17.35
N GLN A 115 -10.33 -11.26 17.74
CA GLN A 115 -9.96 -11.04 19.14
C GLN A 115 -11.14 -10.62 20.02
N ASN A 116 -12.04 -9.77 19.53
CA ASN A 116 -13.21 -9.31 20.30
C ASN A 116 -14.27 -10.42 20.50
N LEU A 117 -14.18 -11.51 19.74
CA LEU A 117 -15.04 -12.71 19.88
C LEU A 117 -14.43 -13.77 20.83
N LYS A 118 -13.25 -13.53 21.38
CA LYS A 118 -12.52 -14.43 22.28
C LYS A 118 -12.57 -13.92 23.71
#